data_AF-A0A7Y6D107-F1
#
_entry.id   AF-A0A7Y6D107-F1
#
_cell.length_a   1.000
_cell.length_b   1.000
_cell.length_c   1.000
_cell.angle_alpha   90.00
_cell.angle_beta   90.00
_cell.angle_gamma   90.00
#
_symmetry.space_group_name_H-M   'P 1'
#
loop_
_entity.id
_entity.type
_entity.pdbx_description
1 polymer ?
#
loop_
_entity_poly.entity_id
_entity_poly.type
_entity_poly.pdbx_seq_one_letter_code
_entity_poly.pdbx_strand_id
1 'polypeptide(L)'
;MTQHNPNSPGSDDFDPSASSLAGHVDESVMAELLSIRSSIDNIDATLVYLLAERFKATQKVGFLKATHRLPAGDPGREAAQIARLRRLAEDAHLDPAFAEKFLNFIIGEVIRHHEAIAEDHQAASGQQHTSALA
;
A
#
# COMPACT_ATOMS: atom_id res chain seq x y z
N MET A 1 28.92 2.19 29.59
CA MET A 1 28.61 0.74 29.57
C MET A 1 27.20 0.59 29.04
N THR A 2 27.07 0.58 27.72
CA THR A 2 25.78 0.43 27.04
C THR A 2 25.50 -1.06 26.96
N GLN A 3 24.50 -1.53 27.69
CA GLN A 3 24.09 -2.94 27.63
C GLN A 3 23.55 -3.21 26.23
N HIS A 4 24.28 -4.04 25.49
CA HIS A 4 23.84 -4.59 24.22
C HIS A 4 22.76 -5.61 24.53
N ASN A 5 21.51 -5.31 24.17
CA ASN A 5 20.39 -6.24 24.31
C ASN A 5 20.50 -7.28 23.18
N PRO A 6 20.78 -8.57 23.45
CA PRO A 6 20.99 -9.59 22.42
C PRO A 6 19.69 -10.06 21.76
N ASN A 7 18.53 -9.53 22.15
CA ASN A 7 17.22 -9.82 21.55
C ASN A 7 16.67 -8.61 20.78
N SER A 8 17.45 -8.10 19.84
CA SER A 8 16.87 -7.37 18.71
C SER A 8 16.63 -8.39 17.59
N PRO A 9 15.39 -8.63 17.13
CA PRO A 9 15.18 -9.44 15.94
C PRO A 9 15.68 -8.64 14.74
N GLY A 10 16.97 -8.75 14.47
CA GLY A 10 17.57 -8.33 13.21
C GLY A 10 17.24 -9.37 12.14
N SER A 11 16.82 -8.86 10.98
CA SER A 11 16.37 -9.51 9.75
C SER A 11 15.06 -10.31 9.83
N ASP A 12 14.01 -9.78 9.18
CA ASP A 12 13.10 -10.62 8.39
C ASP A 12 14.00 -11.51 7.51
N ASP A 13 14.12 -12.79 7.87
CA ASP A 13 14.99 -13.74 7.19
C ASP A 13 14.30 -14.19 5.89
N PHE A 14 14.15 -13.25 4.95
CA PHE A 14 13.68 -13.55 3.61
C PHE A 14 14.72 -14.45 2.94
N ASP A 15 14.34 -15.69 2.65
CA ASP A 15 15.15 -16.64 1.90
C ASP A 15 14.86 -16.50 0.38
N PRO A 16 15.73 -15.82 -0.40
CA PRO A 16 15.54 -15.66 -1.84
C PRO A 16 15.70 -16.98 -2.62
N SER A 17 16.19 -18.04 -1.97
CA SER A 17 16.38 -19.36 -2.58
C SER A 17 15.22 -20.33 -2.31
N ALA A 18 14.25 -19.94 -1.47
CA ALA A 18 13.13 -20.78 -1.08
C ALA A 18 12.34 -21.28 -2.31
N SER A 19 12.35 -22.59 -2.53
CA SER A 19 11.68 -23.21 -3.68
C SER A 19 11.32 -24.66 -3.40
N SER A 20 10.04 -25.01 -3.56
CA SER A 20 9.58 -26.41 -3.52
C SER A 20 10.05 -27.25 -4.72
N LEU A 21 10.71 -26.63 -5.69
CA LEU A 21 11.26 -27.28 -6.88
C LEU A 21 12.72 -27.74 -6.68
N ALA A 22 13.35 -27.40 -5.55
CA ALA A 22 14.74 -27.74 -5.29
C ALA A 22 14.96 -29.27 -5.32
N GLY A 23 15.96 -29.71 -6.09
CA GLY A 23 16.25 -31.15 -6.28
C GLY A 23 15.33 -31.88 -7.28
N HIS A 24 14.33 -31.20 -7.86
CA HIS A 24 13.41 -31.76 -8.85
C HIS A 24 13.61 -31.22 -10.27
N VAL A 25 14.53 -30.26 -10.44
CA VAL A 25 14.86 -29.64 -11.72
C VAL A 25 16.37 -29.56 -11.89
N ASP A 26 16.82 -29.47 -13.14
CA ASP A 26 18.23 -29.29 -13.47
C ASP A 26 18.80 -28.03 -12.81
N GLU A 27 20.05 -28.11 -12.36
CA GLU A 27 20.72 -27.03 -11.63
C GLU A 27 20.79 -25.72 -12.43
N SER A 28 21.06 -25.81 -13.74
CA SER A 28 21.10 -24.64 -14.62
C SER A 28 19.74 -23.94 -14.75
N VAL A 29 18.65 -24.70 -14.80
CA VAL A 29 17.28 -24.18 -14.85
C VAL A 29 16.91 -23.54 -13.51
N MET A 30 17.31 -24.15 -12.39
CA MET A 30 17.09 -23.57 -11.07
C MET A 30 17.84 -22.23 -10.91
N ALA A 31 19.08 -22.15 -11.38
CA ALA A 31 19.88 -20.93 -11.32
C ALA A 31 19.23 -19.78 -12.12
N GLU A 32 18.75 -20.04 -13.33
CA GLU A 32 18.03 -19.05 -14.14
C GLU A 32 16.73 -18.60 -13.46
N LEU A 33 15.95 -19.54 -12.92
CA LEU A 33 14.71 -19.23 -12.20
C LEU A 33 14.95 -18.33 -10.99
N LEU A 34 15.97 -18.63 -10.18
CA LEU A 34 16.33 -17.82 -9.02
C LEU A 34 16.81 -16.42 -9.42
N SER A 35 17.55 -16.30 -10.53
CA SER A 35 17.97 -15.00 -11.07
C SER A 35 16.78 -14.12 -11.47
N ILE A 36 15.78 -14.70 -12.15
CA ILE A 36 14.55 -13.99 -12.52
C ILE A 36 13.76 -13.58 -11.27
N ARG A 37 13.62 -14.48 -10.29
CA ARG A 37 12.90 -14.21 -9.03
C ARG A 37 13.55 -13.09 -8.22
N SER A 38 14.88 -13.04 -8.16
CA SER A 38 15.57 -11.92 -7.53
C SER A 38 15.20 -10.56 -8.15
N SER A 39 14.94 -10.51 -9.46
CA SER A 39 14.44 -9.29 -10.11
C SER A 39 13.00 -8.98 -9.70
N ILE A 40 12.14 -9.99 -9.55
CA ILE A 40 10.77 -9.85 -9.06
C ILE A 40 10.76 -9.32 -7.62
N ASP A 41 11.57 -9.89 -6.73
CA ASP A 41 11.65 -9.47 -5.33
C ASP A 41 12.01 -7.98 -5.19
N ASN A 42 12.93 -7.49 -6.04
CA ASN A 42 13.32 -6.09 -6.08
C ASN A 42 12.17 -5.18 -6.57
N ILE A 43 11.39 -5.63 -7.57
CA ILE A 43 10.22 -4.92 -8.06
C ILE A 43 9.16 -4.84 -6.95
N ASP A 44 8.91 -5.96 -6.27
CA ASP A 44 7.91 -6.05 -5.19
C ASP A 44 8.28 -5.15 -4.01
N ALA A 45 9.55 -5.12 -3.61
CA ALA A 45 10.04 -4.17 -2.60
C ALA A 45 9.76 -2.72 -3.02
N THR A 46 10.05 -2.38 -4.27
CA THR A 46 9.78 -1.04 -4.82
C THR A 46 8.28 -0.70 -4.82
N LEU A 47 7.43 -1.66 -5.19
CA LEU A 47 5.97 -1.50 -5.15
C LEU A 47 5.48 -1.18 -3.74
N VAL A 48 5.99 -1.87 -2.71
CA VAL A 48 5.63 -1.61 -1.31
C VAL A 48 6.03 -0.19 -0.89
N TYR A 49 7.25 0.25 -1.20
CA TYR A 49 7.69 1.61 -0.86
C TYR A 49 6.88 2.69 -1.59
N LEU A 50 6.55 2.48 -2.87
CA LEU A 50 5.68 3.40 -3.62
C LEU A 50 4.27 3.46 -3.05
N LEU A 51 3.71 2.32 -2.64
CA LEU A 51 2.41 2.29 -1.96
C LEU A 51 2.47 3.04 -0.63
N ALA A 52 3.52 2.89 0.17
CA ALA A 52 3.68 3.62 1.41
C ALA A 52 3.67 5.14 1.19
N GLU A 53 4.39 5.64 0.18
CA GLU A 53 4.37 7.06 -0.19
C GLU A 53 2.99 7.50 -0.69
N ARG A 54 2.33 6.68 -1.50
CA ARG A 54 0.95 6.95 -1.95
C ARG A 54 -0.01 7.06 -0.76
N PHE A 55 0.09 6.17 0.22
CA PHE A 55 -0.77 6.18 1.40
C PHE A 55 -0.51 7.39 2.31
N LYS A 56 0.74 7.86 2.44
CA LYS A 56 1.03 9.13 3.12
C LYS A 56 0.32 10.31 2.46
N ALA A 57 0.30 10.37 1.13
CA ALA A 57 -0.42 11.41 0.40
C ALA A 57 -1.94 11.30 0.62
N THR A 58 -2.50 10.09 0.59
CA THR A 58 -3.93 9.91 0.82
C THR A 58 -4.34 10.21 2.27
N GLN A 59 -3.50 9.95 3.27
CA GLN A 59 -3.76 10.37 4.65
C GLN A 59 -3.87 11.89 4.77
N LYS A 60 -2.99 12.65 4.11
CA LYS A 60 -3.08 14.13 4.06
C LYS A 60 -4.40 14.59 3.44
N VAL A 61 -4.86 13.93 2.36
CA VAL A 61 -6.19 14.19 1.78
C VAL A 61 -7.29 13.85 2.77
N GLY A 62 -7.18 12.75 3.51
CA GLY A 62 -8.14 12.34 4.54
C GLY A 62 -8.28 13.39 5.64
N PHE A 63 -7.16 13.87 6.20
CA PHE A 63 -7.17 14.95 7.20
C PHE A 63 -7.81 16.23 6.66
N LEU A 64 -7.44 16.64 5.44
CA LEU A 64 -8.04 17.80 4.78
C LEU A 64 -9.56 17.64 4.64
N LYS A 65 -10.01 16.47 4.16
CA LYS A 65 -11.43 16.17 4.02
C LYS A 65 -12.15 16.20 5.38
N ALA A 66 -11.58 15.60 6.41
CA ALA A 66 -12.15 15.58 7.76
C ALA A 66 -12.30 16.99 8.35
N THR A 67 -11.26 17.83 8.27
CA THR A 67 -11.28 19.21 8.74
C THR A 67 -12.38 20.04 8.08
N HIS A 68 -12.64 19.79 6.79
CA HIS A 68 -13.66 20.51 6.02
C HIS A 68 -15.00 19.76 5.91
N ARG A 69 -15.18 18.65 6.62
CA ARG A 69 -16.40 17.81 6.60
C ARG A 69 -16.80 17.34 5.19
N LEU A 70 -15.80 17.03 4.36
CA LEU A 70 -15.98 16.49 3.02
C LEU A 70 -16.12 14.96 3.05
N PRO A 71 -16.85 14.36 2.09
CA PRO A 71 -17.02 12.91 2.02
C PRO A 71 -15.70 12.17 1.72
N ALA A 72 -15.57 10.97 2.28
CA ALA A 72 -14.41 10.09 2.07
C ALA A 72 -14.27 9.67 0.59
N GLY A 73 -15.37 9.27 -0.03
CA GLY A 73 -15.43 8.97 -1.47
C GLY A 73 -15.56 10.21 -2.35
N ASP A 74 -15.16 10.06 -3.62
CA ASP A 74 -15.39 11.02 -4.70
C ASP A 74 -15.57 10.23 -6.00
N PRO A 75 -16.82 9.84 -6.35
CA PRO A 75 -17.09 8.98 -7.50
C PRO A 75 -16.57 9.54 -8.82
N GLY A 76 -16.57 10.88 -8.97
CA GLY A 76 -16.04 11.53 -10.16
C GLY A 76 -14.51 11.37 -10.28
N ARG A 77 -13.81 11.55 -9.15
CA ARG A 77 -12.36 11.33 -9.09
C ARG A 77 -11.99 9.86 -9.26
N GLU A 78 -12.76 8.94 -8.69
CA GLU A 78 -12.56 7.50 -8.81
C GLU A 78 -12.69 7.03 -10.26
N ALA A 79 -13.77 7.42 -10.94
CA ALA A 79 -13.98 7.10 -12.36
C ALA A 79 -12.84 7.64 -13.25
N ALA A 80 -12.38 8.88 -13.01
CA ALA A 80 -11.26 9.46 -13.74
C ALA A 80 -9.94 8.72 -13.52
N GLN A 81 -9.68 8.24 -12.29
CA GLN A 81 -8.48 7.45 -11.99
C GLN A 81 -8.52 6.08 -12.68
N ILE A 82 -9.67 5.40 -12.67
CA ILE A 82 -9.87 4.12 -13.37
C ILE A 82 -9.62 4.29 -14.87
N ALA A 83 -10.26 5.27 -15.50
CA ALA A 83 -10.09 5.53 -16.93
C ALA A 83 -8.63 5.83 -17.30
N ARG A 84 -7.91 6.59 -16.46
CA ARG A 84 -6.49 6.86 -16.67
C ARG A 84 -5.64 5.61 -16.52
N LEU A 85 -5.87 4.79 -15.48
CA LEU A 85 -5.04 3.63 -15.22
C LEU A 85 -5.24 2.53 -16.26
N ARG A 86 -6.47 2.35 -16.77
CA ARG A 86 -6.74 1.43 -17.89
C ARG A 86 -5.88 1.78 -19.12
N ARG A 87 -5.81 3.06 -19.50
CA ARG A 87 -4.94 3.51 -20.61
C ARG A 87 -3.46 3.24 -20.33
N LEU A 88 -2.98 3.54 -19.12
CA LEU A 88 -1.58 3.25 -18.77
C LEU A 88 -1.27 1.74 -18.78
N ALA A 89 -2.25 0.91 -18.44
CA ALA A 89 -2.10 -0.54 -18.52
C ALA A 89 -1.96 -0.99 -19.99
N GLU A 90 -2.81 -0.48 -20.89
CA GLU A 90 -2.69 -0.73 -22.34
C GLU A 90 -1.32 -0.32 -22.88
N ASP A 91 -0.85 0.89 -22.55
CA ASP A 91 0.47 1.40 -22.97
C ASP A 91 1.63 0.53 -22.43
N ALA A 92 1.46 -0.04 -21.24
CA ALA A 92 2.44 -0.89 -20.57
C ALA A 92 2.31 -2.38 -20.93
N HIS A 93 1.39 -2.77 -21.83
CA HIS A 93 1.07 -4.16 -22.15
C HIS A 93 0.62 -5.00 -20.94
N LEU A 94 -0.04 -4.35 -19.98
CA LEU A 94 -0.69 -4.98 -18.82
C LEU A 94 -2.21 -5.07 -19.08
N ASP A 95 -2.84 -6.16 -18.62
CA ASP A 95 -4.29 -6.31 -18.71
C ASP A 95 -5.04 -5.14 -18.02
N PRO A 96 -5.83 -4.33 -18.76
CA PRO A 96 -6.56 -3.22 -18.18
C PRO A 96 -7.57 -3.64 -17.12
N ALA A 97 -8.14 -4.85 -17.24
CA ALA A 97 -9.08 -5.37 -16.24
C ALA A 97 -8.36 -5.71 -14.93
N PHE A 98 -7.14 -6.25 -14.99
CA PHE A 98 -6.29 -6.44 -13.81
C PHE A 98 -5.93 -5.10 -13.15
N ALA A 99 -5.48 -4.12 -13.93
CA ALA A 99 -5.12 -2.80 -13.41
C ALA A 99 -6.30 -2.10 -12.71
N GLU A 100 -7.51 -2.22 -13.28
CA GLU A 100 -8.73 -1.71 -12.66
C GLU A 100 -9.06 -2.42 -11.35
N LYS A 101 -8.99 -3.76 -11.29
CA LYS A 101 -9.20 -4.52 -10.04
C LYS A 101 -8.22 -4.09 -8.94
N PHE A 102 -6.94 -3.94 -9.29
CA PHE A 102 -5.92 -3.48 -8.36
C PHE A 102 -6.21 -2.07 -7.85
N LEU A 103 -6.59 -1.14 -8.73
CA LEU A 103 -6.91 0.22 -8.32
C LEU A 103 -8.17 0.28 -7.45
N ASN A 104 -9.20 -0.49 -7.76
CA ASN A 104 -10.42 -0.56 -6.95
C ASN A 104 -10.12 -1.06 -5.53
N PHE A 105 -9.24 -2.06 -5.39
CA PHE A 105 -8.75 -2.51 -4.09
C PHE A 105 -8.07 -1.35 -3.32
N ILE A 106 -7.14 -0.64 -3.97
CA ILE A 106 -6.42 0.48 -3.34
C ILE A 106 -7.36 1.64 -2.99
N ILE A 107 -8.36 1.96 -3.83
CA ILE A 107 -9.36 3.00 -3.56
C ILE A 107 -10.20 2.62 -2.33
N GLY A 108 -10.63 1.37 -2.23
CA GLY A 108 -11.37 0.86 -1.07
C GLY A 108 -10.61 1.08 0.24
N GLU A 109 -9.32 0.73 0.29
CA GLU A 109 -8.49 0.98 1.47
C GLU A 109 -8.32 2.46 1.79
N VAL A 110 -8.21 3.32 0.77
CA VAL A 110 -8.13 4.77 0.98
C VAL A 110 -9.42 5.33 1.58
N ILE A 111 -10.58 4.91 1.08
CA ILE A 111 -11.88 5.37 1.60
C ILE A 111 -12.03 4.95 3.06
N ARG A 112 -11.73 3.68 3.40
CA ARG A 112 -11.75 3.19 4.78
C ARG A 112 -10.85 4.00 5.71
N HIS A 113 -9.65 4.37 5.26
CA HIS A 113 -8.76 5.24 6.03
C HIS A 113 -9.30 6.67 6.20
N HIS A 114 -9.98 7.23 5.19
CA HIS A 114 -10.59 8.55 5.28
C HIS A 114 -11.77 8.57 6.25
N GLU A 115 -12.57 7.52 6.27
CA GLU A 115 -13.66 7.34 7.25
C GLU A 115 -13.11 7.31 8.68
N ALA A 116 -12.09 6.50 8.93
CA ALA A 116 -11.43 6.44 10.24
C ALA A 116 -10.86 7.81 10.69
N ILE A 117 -10.18 8.52 9.78
CA ILE A 117 -9.66 9.87 10.07
C ILE A 117 -10.81 10.85 10.39
N ALA A 118 -11.94 10.75 9.67
CA ALA A 118 -13.10 11.60 9.92
C ALA A 118 -13.74 11.32 11.29
N GLU A 119 -13.85 10.04 11.69
CA GLU A 119 -14.34 9.62 13.01
C GLU A 119 -13.44 10.14 14.13
N ASP A 120 -12.12 9.95 14.02
CA ASP A 120 -11.13 10.44 14.99
C ASP A 120 -11.19 11.96 15.14
N HIS A 121 -11.30 12.69 14.02
CA HIS A 121 -11.40 14.14 14.02
C HIS A 121 -12.70 14.62 14.70
N GLN A 122 -13.83 13.93 14.49
CA GLN A 122 -15.09 14.25 15.15
C GLN A 122 -15.00 14.02 16.66
N ALA A 123 -14.44 12.89 17.09
CA ALA A 123 -14.24 12.58 18.51
C ALA A 123 -13.38 13.64 19.22
N ALA A 124 -12.26 14.03 18.61
CA ALA A 124 -11.38 15.07 19.14
C ALA A 124 -12.08 16.44 19.24
N SER A 125 -12.86 16.82 18.22
CA SER A 125 -13.61 18.08 18.23
C SER A 125 -14.73 18.12 19.29
N GLY A 126 -15.36 16.97 19.58
CA GLY A 126 -16.39 16.84 20.61
C GLY A 126 -15.84 16.99 22.02
N GLN A 127 -14.65 16.44 22.30
CA GLN A 127 -13.96 16.57 23.59
C GLN A 127 -13.46 17.99 23.88
N GLN A 128 -13.06 18.74 22.85
CA GLN A 128 -12.70 20.15 23.01
C GLN A 128 -13.91 21.01 23.37
N HIS A 129 -15.10 20.68 22.85
CA HIS A 129 -16.31 21.44 23.13
C HIS A 129 -16.83 21.20 24.55
N THR A 130 -16.78 19.96 25.05
CA THR A 130 -17.21 19.63 26.43
C THR A 130 -16.28 20.21 27.50
N SER A 131 -14.97 20.30 27.22
CA SER A 131 -14.00 20.91 28.14
C SER A 131 -14.10 22.44 28.22
N ALA A 132 -14.71 23.11 27.24
CA ALA A 132 -14.86 24.58 27.22
C ALA A 132 -16.15 25.08 27.91
N LEU A 133 -17.05 24.17 28.26
CA LEU A 133 -18.35 24.44 28.87
C LEU A 133 -18.38 24.13 30.39
N ALA A 134 -17.26 23.67 30.96
CA ALA A 134 -17.07 23.41 32.39
C ALA A 134 -16.15 24.46 33.02
#